data_AF-A0A1B9G353-F1
#
_entry.id   AF-A0A1B9G353-F1
#
_cell.length_a   1.000
_cell.length_b   1.000
_cell.length_c   1.000
_cell.angle_alpha   90.00
_cell.angle_beta   90.00
_cell.angle_gamma   90.00
#
_symmetry.space_group_name_H-M   'P 1'
#
loop_
_entity.id
_entity.type
_entity.pdbx_description
1 polymer ?
#
loop_
_entity_poly.entity_id
_entity_poly.type
_entity_poly.pdbx_seq_one_letter_code
_entity_poly.pdbx_strand_id
1 'polypeptide(L)'
;MVNSSLKSESAMSSMPNFPLMPLISMLMPLFFCPLSDAMSRRNHKERSQPVHRARLGLLEKHKDYVLRARDYKSKQDRIRKLREKAAFRNKDEFYWGMIKAKTENGVETKDRGNVALSTDLVKILKSQDAGYVRVQIAKDEKKVRDLKTQLQITASSSIAGPSNSSDPNSEWDAIAELAEVEKLAEMGIVLKPSHDGPSNKKGKGKGKAPSGHVIFADDKEEFEKYGESSGSHAQDERVVENDTPIDLGWNEPPTTTKKKNKQKVVEPVEEVDEEAIAEGARQNRIELLSLLSAYLHRLTLLRKAESKLETTKSLMGKGQARKVRDTQFVDDDSQPENKNGERKRLEGKMWKWKLERRR
;
A
#
# COMPACT_ATOMS: atom_id res chain seq x y z
N MET A 1 71.37 -8.46 -29.19
CA MET A 1 72.01 -9.70 -28.69
C MET A 1 71.02 -10.35 -27.72
N VAL A 2 70.25 -11.34 -28.21
CA VAL A 2 70.45 -12.80 -27.99
C VAL A 2 69.92 -13.20 -26.60
N ASN A 3 68.68 -13.71 -26.53
CA ASN A 3 68.26 -15.12 -26.28
C ASN A 3 68.46 -15.55 -24.81
N SER A 4 67.66 -16.35 -24.13
CA SER A 4 66.43 -17.12 -24.40
C SER A 4 66.13 -17.92 -23.12
N SER A 5 64.86 -18.34 -22.94
CA SER A 5 64.44 -19.53 -22.19
C SER A 5 64.43 -19.45 -20.65
N LEU A 6 63.24 -19.64 -20.06
CA LEU A 6 62.93 -20.34 -18.80
C LEU A 6 61.41 -20.23 -18.59
N LYS A 7 60.65 -21.18 -19.15
CA LYS A 7 60.00 -22.30 -18.44
C LYS A 7 58.92 -21.87 -17.43
N SER A 8 57.69 -21.90 -17.91
CA SER A 8 56.44 -21.95 -17.13
C SER A 8 56.30 -23.29 -16.41
N GLU A 9 56.29 -23.28 -15.07
CA GLU A 9 55.87 -24.44 -14.27
C GLU A 9 54.36 -24.39 -14.07
N SER A 10 53.68 -25.26 -14.82
CA SER A 10 52.27 -25.59 -14.63
C SER A 10 52.21 -26.74 -13.63
N ALA A 11 51.64 -26.49 -12.45
CA ALA A 11 51.44 -27.51 -11.43
C ALA A 11 50.40 -28.52 -11.93
N MET A 12 50.90 -29.67 -12.37
CA MET A 12 50.13 -30.84 -12.75
C MET A 12 49.32 -31.33 -11.55
N SER A 13 48.00 -31.11 -11.59
CA SER A 13 47.05 -31.85 -10.77
C SER A 13 47.14 -33.32 -11.15
N SER A 14 47.53 -34.16 -10.20
CA SER A 14 47.46 -35.62 -10.29
C SER A 14 46.02 -36.05 -10.58
N MET A 15 45.76 -36.35 -11.84
CA MET A 15 44.58 -37.10 -12.28
C MET A 15 44.64 -38.49 -11.63
N PRO A 16 43.52 -39.05 -11.12
CA PRO A 16 43.49 -40.45 -10.79
C PRO A 16 43.77 -41.26 -12.06
N ASN A 17 44.74 -42.16 -11.97
CA ASN A 17 45.13 -43.07 -13.02
C ASN A 17 43.93 -43.99 -13.31
N PHE A 18 43.16 -43.67 -14.36
CA PHE A 18 42.09 -44.53 -14.83
C PHE A 18 42.73 -45.73 -15.53
N PRO A 19 42.51 -46.97 -15.08
CA PRO A 19 42.99 -48.12 -15.81
C PRO A 19 42.33 -48.12 -17.19
N LEU A 20 43.15 -48.25 -18.24
CA LEU A 20 42.73 -48.59 -19.59
C LEU A 20 41.86 -49.85 -19.50
N MET A 21 40.54 -49.65 -19.56
CA MET A 21 39.61 -50.75 -19.71
C MET A 21 39.84 -51.37 -21.09
N PRO A 22 39.93 -52.70 -21.20
CA PRO A 22 39.95 -53.34 -22.50
C PRO A 22 38.65 -52.97 -23.22
N LEU A 23 38.74 -52.73 -24.53
CA LEU A 23 37.58 -52.71 -25.43
C LEU A 23 36.96 -54.11 -25.45
N ILE A 24 36.27 -54.47 -24.38
CA ILE A 24 35.31 -55.55 -24.36
C ILE A 24 34.15 -55.02 -25.19
N SER A 25 34.13 -55.46 -26.45
CA SER A 25 32.94 -55.70 -27.25
C SER A 25 31.69 -55.65 -26.36
N MET A 26 30.94 -54.55 -26.45
CA MET A 26 29.58 -54.49 -25.89
C MET A 26 28.70 -55.42 -26.72
N LEU A 27 28.90 -56.72 -26.57
CA LEU A 27 27.80 -57.66 -26.64
C LEU A 27 26.98 -57.35 -25.38
N MET A 28 26.05 -56.39 -25.49
CA MET A 28 24.99 -56.32 -24.49
C MET A 28 24.37 -57.71 -24.45
N PRO A 29 24.40 -58.44 -23.33
CA PRO A 29 23.50 -59.55 -23.20
C PRO A 29 22.11 -58.90 -23.19
N LEU A 30 21.44 -58.94 -24.33
CA LEU A 30 19.99 -58.92 -24.36
C LEU A 30 19.59 -60.14 -23.53
N PHE A 31 19.49 -59.97 -22.22
CA PHE A 31 18.75 -60.88 -21.34
C PHE A 31 17.28 -60.74 -21.73
N PHE A 32 16.98 -61.27 -22.91
CA PHE A 32 15.67 -61.63 -23.35
C PHE A 32 15.24 -62.75 -22.41
N CYS A 33 14.52 -62.38 -21.35
CA CYS A 33 13.94 -63.35 -20.43
C CYS A 33 12.85 -64.09 -21.22
N PRO A 34 13.08 -65.36 -21.62
CA PRO A 34 12.22 -66.02 -22.57
C PRO A 34 10.96 -66.47 -21.84
N LEU A 35 9.79 -66.18 -22.43
CA LEU A 35 8.45 -66.51 -21.92
C LEU A 35 8.14 -65.97 -20.52
N SER A 36 7.91 -64.66 -20.42
CA SER A 36 7.03 -64.15 -19.37
C SER A 36 6.04 -63.18 -19.99
N ASP A 37 4.76 -63.53 -19.86
CA ASP A 37 3.66 -62.78 -20.43
C ASP A 37 3.65 -61.35 -19.90
N ALA A 38 3.36 -60.35 -20.73
CA ALA A 38 3.43 -58.95 -20.33
C ALA A 38 2.49 -58.65 -19.14
N MET A 39 1.41 -59.43 -19.01
CA MET A 39 0.49 -59.42 -17.88
C MET A 39 1.15 -59.78 -16.54
N SER A 40 2.13 -60.70 -16.54
CA SER A 40 2.85 -61.13 -15.32
C SER A 40 3.85 -60.09 -14.82
N ARG A 41 4.32 -59.19 -15.69
CA ARG A 41 5.25 -58.08 -15.34
C ARG A 41 4.53 -56.75 -15.13
N ARG A 42 3.23 -56.80 -14.83
CA ARG A 42 2.43 -55.58 -14.60
C ARG A 42 3.01 -54.76 -13.44
N ASN A 43 3.00 -53.44 -13.61
CA ASN A 43 3.37 -52.52 -12.54
C ASN A 43 2.26 -52.50 -11.47
N HIS A 44 2.62 -52.82 -10.23
CA HIS A 44 1.68 -52.78 -9.10
C HIS A 44 1.64 -51.35 -8.53
N LYS A 45 0.48 -50.70 -8.65
CA LYS A 45 0.27 -49.34 -8.13
C LYS A 45 0.23 -49.35 -6.60
N GLU A 46 0.83 -48.34 -5.98
CA GLU A 46 0.81 -48.16 -4.53
C GLU A 46 -0.54 -47.56 -4.08
N ARG A 47 -1.03 -47.94 -2.89
CA ARG A 47 -2.32 -47.47 -2.35
C ARG A 47 -2.18 -46.11 -1.66
N SER A 48 -3.17 -45.25 -1.83
CA SER A 48 -3.28 -43.96 -1.12
C SER A 48 -3.67 -44.12 0.36
N GLN A 49 -3.58 -43.02 1.11
CA GLN A 49 -4.07 -42.94 2.50
C GLN A 49 -5.62 -42.98 2.51
N PRO A 50 -6.26 -43.69 3.46
CA PRO A 50 -7.72 -43.67 3.61
C PRO A 50 -8.26 -42.26 3.88
N VAL A 51 -9.41 -41.94 3.29
CA VAL A 51 -10.00 -40.58 3.32
C VAL A 51 -10.24 -40.08 4.75
N HIS A 52 -10.72 -40.93 5.66
CA HIS A 52 -10.95 -40.56 7.06
C HIS A 52 -9.65 -40.20 7.82
N ARG A 53 -8.49 -40.66 7.34
CA ARG A 53 -7.17 -40.39 7.91
C ARG A 53 -6.34 -39.41 7.08
N ALA A 54 -6.94 -38.76 6.08
CA ALA A 54 -6.27 -37.77 5.25
C ALA A 54 -5.65 -36.62 6.08
N ARG A 55 -6.23 -36.30 7.25
CA ARG A 55 -5.71 -35.28 8.17
C ARG A 55 -4.28 -35.57 8.69
N LEU A 56 -3.84 -36.84 8.67
CA LEU A 56 -2.50 -37.26 9.12
C LEU A 56 -1.42 -37.12 8.04
N GLY A 57 -1.79 -36.68 6.84
CA GLY A 57 -0.90 -36.57 5.70
C GLY A 57 -0.75 -37.86 4.91
N LEU A 58 0.33 -37.94 4.14
CA LEU A 58 0.63 -39.07 3.25
C LEU A 58 0.93 -40.35 4.05
N LEU A 59 0.42 -41.48 3.58
CA LEU A 59 0.70 -42.79 4.18
C LEU A 59 2.11 -43.24 3.80
N GLU A 60 3.03 -43.10 4.73
CA GLU A 60 4.42 -43.52 4.53
C GLU A 60 4.51 -45.00 4.12
N LYS A 61 5.33 -45.27 3.10
CA LYS A 61 5.65 -46.61 2.63
C LYS A 61 7.07 -46.99 3.02
N HIS A 62 7.46 -48.23 2.72
CA HIS A 62 8.80 -48.72 3.03
C HIS A 62 9.91 -47.85 2.43
N LYS A 63 9.71 -47.33 1.21
CA LYS A 63 10.66 -46.40 0.57
C LYS A 63 10.87 -45.14 1.41
N ASP A 64 9.79 -44.54 1.90
CA ASP A 64 9.83 -43.33 2.74
C ASP A 64 10.45 -43.63 4.10
N TYR A 65 10.12 -44.78 4.71
CA TYR A 65 10.72 -45.25 5.95
C TYR A 65 12.24 -45.38 5.81
N VAL A 66 12.73 -45.97 4.73
CA VAL A 66 14.17 -46.12 4.49
C VAL A 66 14.86 -44.76 4.37
N LEU A 67 14.26 -43.79 3.66
CA LEU A 67 14.79 -42.42 3.56
C LEU A 67 14.83 -41.75 4.93
N ARG A 68 13.75 -41.84 5.71
CA ARG A 68 13.67 -41.28 7.07
C ARG A 68 14.70 -41.93 8.02
N ALA A 69 14.82 -43.25 7.99
CA ALA A 69 15.77 -43.98 8.83
C ALA A 69 17.22 -43.60 8.50
N ARG A 70 17.55 -43.47 7.20
CA ARG A 70 18.88 -43.02 6.75
C ARG A 70 19.17 -41.58 7.18
N ASP A 71 18.21 -40.66 7.03
CA ASP A 71 18.38 -39.27 7.49
C ASP A 71 18.56 -39.18 9.00
N TYR A 72 17.72 -39.88 9.77
CA TYR A 72 17.86 -39.95 11.24
C TYR A 72 19.23 -40.49 11.65
N LYS A 73 19.67 -41.60 11.05
CA LYS A 73 20.96 -42.20 11.33
C LYS A 73 22.12 -41.26 10.98
N SER A 74 22.06 -40.58 9.84
CA SER A 74 23.03 -39.57 9.42
C SER A 74 23.13 -38.40 10.42
N LYS A 75 21.99 -37.89 10.89
CA LYS A 75 21.93 -36.84 11.93
C LYS A 75 22.50 -37.33 13.26
N GLN A 76 22.16 -38.54 13.70
CA GLN A 76 22.69 -39.13 14.93
C GLN A 76 24.21 -39.32 14.86
N ASP A 77 24.72 -39.82 13.73
CA ASP A 77 26.16 -40.02 13.56
C ASP A 77 26.91 -38.67 13.49
N ARG A 78 26.31 -37.61 12.91
CA ARG A 78 26.85 -36.25 12.96
C ARG A 78 26.89 -35.70 14.40
N ILE A 79 25.83 -35.86 15.17
CA ILE A 79 25.77 -35.44 16.58
C ILE A 79 26.80 -36.20 17.40
N ARG A 80 26.96 -37.51 17.20
CA ARG A 80 27.99 -38.32 17.88
C ARG A 80 29.39 -37.76 17.64
N LYS A 81 29.74 -37.51 16.36
CA LYS A 81 31.03 -36.90 16.00
C LYS A 81 31.24 -35.52 16.62
N LEU A 82 30.20 -34.69 16.70
CA LEU A 82 30.29 -33.38 17.36
C LEU A 82 30.50 -33.51 18.88
N ARG A 83 29.86 -34.49 19.52
CA ARG A 83 30.06 -34.79 20.95
C ARG A 83 31.47 -35.28 21.23
N GLU A 84 31.99 -36.19 20.41
CA GLU A 84 33.38 -36.67 20.51
C GLU A 84 34.37 -35.50 20.37
N LYS A 85 34.20 -34.65 19.35
CA LYS A 85 35.03 -33.44 19.19
C LYS A 85 34.95 -32.49 20.39
N ALA A 86 33.75 -32.30 20.96
CA ALA A 86 33.57 -31.46 22.14
C ALA A 86 34.23 -32.07 23.39
N ALA A 87 34.21 -33.39 23.54
CA ALA A 87 34.83 -34.10 24.66
C ALA A 87 36.36 -34.08 24.60
N PHE A 88 36.94 -34.22 23.40
CA PHE A 88 38.39 -34.20 23.17
C PHE A 88 38.96 -32.78 22.94
N ARG A 89 38.19 -31.72 23.25
CA ARG A 89 38.63 -30.33 23.05
C ARG A 89 39.79 -29.98 23.98
N ASN A 90 40.88 -29.42 23.43
CA ASN A 90 41.97 -28.87 24.24
C ASN A 90 41.53 -27.52 24.84
N LYS A 91 41.72 -27.35 26.16
CA LYS A 91 41.30 -26.12 26.86
C LYS A 91 42.15 -24.90 26.47
N ASP A 92 43.39 -25.14 26.08
CA ASP A 92 44.39 -24.10 25.79
C ASP A 92 44.59 -23.87 24.28
N GLU A 93 43.67 -24.38 23.44
CA GLU A 93 43.76 -24.18 21.99
C GLU A 93 43.61 -22.69 21.62
N PHE A 94 44.52 -22.17 20.79
CA PHE A 94 44.47 -20.80 20.29
C PHE A 94 44.49 -20.74 18.75
N TYR A 95 43.49 -20.09 18.17
CA TYR A 95 43.38 -19.79 16.75
C TYR A 95 43.25 -18.28 16.56
N TRP A 96 43.95 -17.68 15.59
CA TRP A 96 43.88 -16.23 15.33
C TRP A 96 42.46 -15.72 15.01
N GLY A 97 41.58 -16.58 14.51
CA GLY A 97 40.15 -16.25 14.30
C GLY A 97 39.41 -15.89 15.58
N MET A 98 39.85 -16.39 16.74
CA MET A 98 39.24 -16.09 18.04
C MET A 98 39.45 -14.65 18.49
N ILE A 99 40.38 -13.90 17.88
CA ILE A 99 40.57 -12.47 18.17
C ILE A 99 39.36 -11.65 17.67
N LYS A 100 38.77 -12.06 16.54
CA LYS A 100 37.65 -11.34 15.89
C LYS A 100 36.30 -11.94 16.26
N ALA A 101 36.23 -13.26 16.45
CA ALA A 101 35.02 -13.96 16.80
C ALA A 101 34.58 -13.64 18.23
N LYS A 102 33.28 -13.55 18.46
CA LYS A 102 32.69 -13.32 19.78
C LYS A 102 31.75 -14.46 20.12
N THR A 103 31.77 -14.88 21.37
CA THR A 103 30.88 -15.92 21.89
C THR A 103 30.00 -15.29 22.95
N GLU A 104 28.68 -15.40 22.78
CA GLU A 104 27.68 -14.93 23.75
C GLU A 104 26.94 -16.16 24.28
N ASN A 105 26.87 -16.31 25.61
CA ASN A 105 26.23 -17.46 26.27
C ASN A 105 26.70 -18.84 25.76
N GLY A 106 27.95 -18.94 25.29
CA GLY A 106 28.52 -20.18 24.75
C GLY A 106 28.20 -20.47 23.29
N VAL A 107 27.55 -19.56 22.55
CA VAL A 107 27.30 -19.67 21.10
C VAL A 107 28.08 -18.58 20.36
N GLU A 108 28.72 -18.94 19.25
CA GLU A 108 29.42 -17.99 18.39
C GLU A 108 28.41 -17.04 17.72
N THR A 109 28.54 -15.74 17.99
CA THR A 109 27.74 -14.69 17.35
C THR A 109 28.55 -14.11 16.19
N LYS A 110 28.04 -14.29 14.97
CA LYS A 110 28.61 -13.69 13.76
C LYS A 110 28.05 -12.28 13.54
N ASP A 111 28.90 -11.39 13.04
CA ASP A 111 28.49 -10.05 12.65
C ASP A 111 27.54 -10.11 11.44
N ARG A 112 26.47 -9.31 11.49
CA ARG A 112 25.49 -9.14 10.40
C ARG A 112 25.93 -8.10 9.37
N GLY A 113 27.00 -7.35 9.66
CA GLY A 113 27.55 -6.29 8.81
C GLY A 113 27.10 -4.88 9.19
N ASN A 114 26.45 -4.70 10.35
CA ASN A 114 26.04 -3.39 10.82
C ASN A 114 27.21 -2.69 11.53
N VAL A 115 27.71 -1.62 10.94
CA VAL A 115 28.85 -0.84 11.48
C VAL A 115 28.35 0.43 12.15
N ALA A 116 28.99 0.81 13.26
CA ALA A 116 28.74 2.11 13.90
C ALA A 116 29.17 3.24 12.95
N LEU A 117 28.19 4.03 12.50
CA LEU A 117 28.42 5.15 11.59
C LEU A 117 28.96 6.37 12.34
N SER A 118 29.83 7.15 11.69
CA SER A 118 30.31 8.42 12.24
C SER A 118 29.15 9.42 12.36
N THR A 119 29.20 10.28 13.38
CA THR A 119 28.13 11.24 13.65
C THR A 119 27.87 12.18 12.47
N ASP A 120 28.92 12.55 11.73
CA ASP A 120 28.81 13.46 10.60
C ASP A 120 28.15 12.80 9.39
N LEU A 121 28.44 11.52 9.14
CA LEU A 121 27.75 10.75 8.12
C LEU A 121 26.26 10.61 8.48
N VAL A 122 25.93 10.32 9.73
CA VAL A 122 24.53 10.25 10.19
C VAL A 122 23.81 11.59 10.00
N LYS A 123 24.46 12.74 10.24
CA LYS A 123 23.88 14.07 9.98
C LYS A 123 23.54 14.28 8.51
N ILE A 124 24.41 13.83 7.61
CA ILE A 124 24.18 13.90 6.15
C ILE A 124 22.97 13.06 5.77
N LEU A 125 22.94 11.78 6.18
CA LEU A 125 21.81 10.87 5.91
C LEU A 125 20.49 11.44 6.43
N LYS A 126 20.46 11.93 7.67
CA LYS A 126 19.25 12.53 8.26
C LYS A 126 18.83 13.82 7.55
N SER A 127 19.78 14.57 7.01
CA SER A 127 19.47 15.77 6.21
C SER A 127 18.88 15.41 4.84
N GLN A 128 19.37 14.33 4.21
CA GLN A 128 18.79 13.78 2.98
C GLN A 128 17.38 13.25 3.22
N ASP A 129 17.17 12.47 4.30
CA ASP A 129 15.86 11.95 4.70
C ASP A 129 14.84 13.11 4.89
N ALA A 130 15.24 14.16 5.61
CA ALA A 130 14.39 15.33 5.85
C ALA A 130 14.03 16.06 4.54
N GLY A 131 14.98 16.16 3.60
CA GLY A 131 14.73 16.71 2.27
C GLY A 131 13.73 15.88 1.48
N TYR A 132 13.87 14.55 1.49
CA TYR A 132 12.95 13.63 0.83
C TYR A 132 11.53 13.73 1.39
N VAL A 133 11.37 13.75 2.72
CA VAL A 133 10.06 13.91 3.38
C VAL A 133 9.40 15.23 2.98
N ARG A 134 10.14 16.35 2.94
CA ARG A 134 9.61 17.65 2.49
C ARG A 134 9.11 17.63 1.05
N VAL A 135 9.84 16.98 0.15
CA VAL A 135 9.39 16.79 -1.24
C VAL A 135 8.11 15.97 -1.29
N GLN A 136 8.01 14.91 -0.48
CA GLN A 136 6.81 14.09 -0.45
C GLN A 136 5.59 14.83 0.11
N ILE A 137 5.79 15.66 1.15
CA ILE A 137 4.76 16.56 1.68
C ILE A 137 4.26 17.50 0.58
N ALA A 138 5.15 18.17 -0.16
CA ALA A 138 4.75 19.10 -1.22
C ALA A 138 3.94 18.40 -2.33
N LYS A 139 4.32 17.16 -2.69
CA LYS A 139 3.57 16.34 -3.65
C LYS A 139 2.18 15.99 -3.13
N ASP A 140 2.07 15.54 -1.88
CA ASP A 140 0.80 15.14 -1.28
C ASP A 140 -0.13 16.35 -1.09
N GLU A 141 0.41 17.51 -0.68
CA GLU A 141 -0.35 18.75 -0.62
C GLU A 141 -0.88 19.18 -2.00
N LYS A 142 -0.09 19.03 -3.07
CA LYS A 142 -0.57 19.30 -4.43
C LYS A 142 -1.76 18.40 -4.78
N LYS A 143 -1.62 17.09 -4.54
CA LYS A 143 -2.71 16.13 -4.77
C LYS A 143 -3.96 16.43 -3.95
N VAL A 144 -3.79 16.82 -2.68
CA VAL A 144 -4.92 17.25 -1.84
C VAL A 144 -5.61 18.48 -2.41
N ARG A 145 -4.86 19.46 -2.96
CA ARG A 145 -5.45 20.62 -3.64
C ARG A 145 -6.21 20.19 -4.89
N ASP A 146 -5.60 19.35 -5.73
CA ASP A 146 -6.20 18.85 -6.97
C ASP A 146 -7.51 18.07 -6.67
N LEU A 147 -7.49 17.14 -5.72
CA LEU A 147 -8.68 16.38 -5.29
C LEU A 147 -9.78 17.28 -4.71
N LYS A 148 -9.41 18.29 -3.92
CA LYS A 148 -10.39 19.29 -3.42
C LYS A 148 -11.03 20.06 -4.55
N THR A 149 -10.27 20.47 -5.57
CA THR A 149 -10.84 21.16 -6.74
C THR A 149 -11.77 20.26 -7.54
N GLN A 150 -11.41 18.99 -7.73
CA GLN A 150 -12.26 18.00 -8.41
C GLN A 150 -13.57 17.78 -7.64
N LEU A 151 -13.51 17.60 -6.32
CA LEU A 151 -14.68 17.45 -5.45
C LEU A 151 -15.59 18.69 -5.46
N GLN A 152 -15.04 19.90 -5.54
CA GLN A 152 -15.83 21.13 -5.66
C GLN A 152 -16.60 21.20 -6.99
N ILE A 153 -15.97 20.76 -8.09
CA ILE A 153 -16.59 20.69 -9.42
C ILE A 153 -17.71 19.64 -9.42
N THR A 154 -17.45 18.42 -8.91
CA THR A 154 -18.46 17.36 -8.88
C THR A 154 -19.61 17.66 -7.92
N ALA A 155 -19.33 18.30 -6.77
CA ALA A 155 -20.37 18.70 -5.83
C ALA A 155 -21.36 19.72 -6.40
N SER A 156 -20.90 20.62 -7.27
CA SER A 156 -21.76 21.59 -7.95
C SER A 156 -22.72 20.92 -8.95
N SER A 157 -22.32 19.78 -9.53
CA SER A 157 -23.15 19.02 -10.48
C SER A 157 -24.20 18.12 -9.81
N SER A 158 -23.93 17.63 -8.60
CA SER A 158 -24.85 16.73 -7.86
C SER A 158 -26.02 17.44 -7.16
N ILE A 159 -26.01 18.77 -7.08
CA ILE A 159 -27.06 19.58 -6.40
C ILE A 159 -28.33 19.73 -7.26
N ALA A 160 -28.32 19.31 -8.52
CA ALA A 160 -29.45 19.43 -9.45
C ALA A 160 -30.37 18.19 -9.52
N GLY A 161 -30.17 17.17 -8.67
CA GLY A 161 -31.01 15.96 -8.66
C GLY A 161 -32.05 15.97 -7.53
N PRO A 162 -33.31 15.55 -7.77
CA PRO A 162 -34.34 15.54 -6.74
C PRO A 162 -33.97 14.55 -5.62
N SER A 163 -33.81 15.09 -4.41
CA SER A 163 -33.60 14.33 -3.19
C SER A 163 -34.90 13.63 -2.80
N ASN A 164 -35.16 12.41 -3.30
CA ASN A 164 -36.05 11.42 -2.70
C ASN A 164 -36.07 10.14 -3.55
N SER A 165 -35.02 9.31 -3.46
CA SER A 165 -35.12 7.90 -3.86
C SER A 165 -34.94 7.03 -2.60
N SER A 166 -36.00 6.34 -2.20
CA SER A 166 -36.07 5.46 -1.05
C SER A 166 -35.60 4.05 -1.43
N ASP A 167 -34.35 3.91 -1.88
CA ASP A 167 -33.78 2.62 -2.26
C ASP A 167 -32.86 2.08 -1.14
N PRO A 168 -33.15 0.92 -0.51
CA PRO A 168 -32.39 0.41 0.64
C PRO A 168 -30.91 0.07 0.37
N ASN A 169 -30.48 -0.09 -0.90
CA ASN A 169 -29.05 -0.19 -1.22
C ASN A 169 -28.31 1.14 -1.11
N SER A 170 -29.02 2.27 -1.17
CA SER A 170 -28.45 3.62 -1.01
C SER A 170 -28.04 3.93 0.44
N GLU A 171 -28.50 3.14 1.42
CA GLU A 171 -28.17 3.33 2.84
C GLU A 171 -26.70 3.02 3.11
N TRP A 172 -26.15 1.97 2.50
CA TRP A 172 -24.74 1.59 2.67
C TRP A 172 -23.77 2.60 2.04
N ASP A 173 -24.12 3.15 0.89
CA ASP A 173 -23.32 4.20 0.23
C ASP A 173 -23.36 5.52 1.00
N ALA A 174 -24.54 5.91 1.53
CA ALA A 174 -24.66 7.08 2.39
C ALA A 174 -23.87 6.90 3.71
N ILE A 175 -23.89 5.70 4.30
CA ILE A 175 -23.09 5.37 5.49
C ILE A 175 -21.60 5.44 5.17
N ALA A 176 -21.16 4.93 4.01
CA ALA A 176 -19.77 4.98 3.58
C ALA A 176 -19.31 6.43 3.35
N GLU A 177 -20.11 7.25 2.65
CA GLU A 177 -19.85 8.69 2.48
C GLU A 177 -19.78 9.40 3.83
N LEU A 178 -20.72 9.15 4.73
CA LEU A 178 -20.73 9.75 6.07
C LEU A 178 -19.52 9.35 6.89
N ALA A 179 -19.13 8.07 6.87
CA ALA A 179 -17.93 7.59 7.56
C ALA A 179 -16.65 8.23 7.01
N GLU A 180 -16.59 8.49 5.70
CA GLU A 180 -15.47 9.20 5.08
C GLU A 180 -15.49 10.69 5.41
N VAL A 181 -16.65 11.33 5.40
CA VAL A 181 -16.82 12.73 5.81
C VAL A 181 -16.51 12.92 7.29
N GLU A 182 -16.89 11.98 8.16
CA GLU A 182 -16.54 11.97 9.57
C GLU A 182 -15.02 11.88 9.74
N LYS A 183 -14.36 10.94 9.05
CA LYS A 183 -12.88 10.87 9.01
C LYS A 183 -12.26 12.18 8.53
N LEU A 184 -12.85 12.85 7.52
CA LEU A 184 -12.36 14.14 7.03
C LEU A 184 -12.56 15.26 8.06
N ALA A 185 -13.67 15.24 8.80
CA ALA A 185 -14.00 16.18 9.86
C ALA A 185 -13.08 16.01 11.08
N GLU A 186 -12.79 14.78 11.50
CA GLU A 186 -11.78 14.45 12.52
C GLU A 186 -10.40 15.00 12.15
N MET A 187 -10.05 14.95 10.86
CA MET A 187 -8.80 15.47 10.32
C MET A 187 -8.82 17.01 10.10
N GLY A 188 -9.87 17.69 10.60
CA GLY A 188 -9.98 19.14 10.65
C GLY A 188 -10.40 19.80 9.33
N ILE A 189 -10.86 19.01 8.35
CA ILE A 189 -11.39 19.53 7.10
C ILE A 189 -12.90 19.47 7.16
N VAL A 190 -13.50 20.56 7.61
CA VAL A 190 -14.93 20.79 7.39
C VAL A 190 -15.11 21.05 5.89
N LEU A 191 -15.42 20.01 5.13
CA LEU A 191 -16.12 20.16 3.86
C LEU A 191 -17.46 20.79 4.23
N LYS A 192 -17.52 22.12 4.26
CA LYS A 192 -18.79 22.81 4.41
C LYS A 192 -19.63 22.43 3.19
N PRO A 193 -20.74 21.68 3.33
CA PRO A 193 -21.70 21.64 2.24
C PRO A 193 -22.03 23.10 1.91
N SER A 194 -22.20 23.45 0.64
CA SER A 194 -22.48 24.83 0.24
C SER A 194 -23.91 25.25 0.60
N HIS A 195 -24.38 24.88 1.78
CA HIS A 195 -25.71 25.13 2.32
C HIS A 195 -25.63 25.80 3.72
N ASP A 196 -24.57 26.56 3.98
CA ASP A 196 -24.54 27.49 5.11
C ASP A 196 -25.25 28.78 4.67
N GLY A 197 -26.51 28.92 5.09
CA GLY A 197 -27.20 30.21 5.20
C GLY A 197 -26.38 31.23 6.03
N PRO A 198 -26.70 32.53 5.92
CA PRO A 198 -25.82 33.60 6.36
C PRO A 198 -25.49 33.51 7.85
N SER A 199 -24.23 33.22 8.17
CA SER A 199 -23.72 33.35 9.54
C SER A 199 -23.84 34.81 9.97
N ASN A 200 -24.61 35.05 11.03
CA ASN A 200 -24.94 36.36 11.57
C ASN A 200 -23.70 37.03 12.20
N LYS A 201 -22.75 37.49 11.38
CA LYS A 201 -21.68 38.41 11.81
C LYS A 201 -22.18 39.84 11.62
N LYS A 202 -22.65 40.42 12.72
CA LYS A 202 -23.11 41.80 12.84
C LYS A 202 -21.92 42.78 12.67
N GLY A 203 -21.44 42.93 11.44
CA GLY A 203 -20.45 43.92 11.05
C GLY A 203 -21.11 45.03 10.24
N LYS A 204 -21.02 46.27 10.71
CA LYS A 204 -21.54 47.47 10.02
C LYS A 204 -20.69 47.72 8.77
N GLY A 205 -21.15 47.26 7.61
CA GLY A 205 -20.52 47.55 6.32
C GLY A 205 -21.16 46.72 5.21
N LYS A 206 -21.77 47.42 4.24
CA LYS A 206 -22.33 46.94 2.96
C LYS A 206 -22.77 45.46 2.94
N GLY A 207 -24.08 45.24 3.08
CA GLY A 207 -24.69 43.90 3.05
C GLY A 207 -24.19 43.08 1.85
N LYS A 208 -23.58 41.93 2.14
CA LYS A 208 -23.28 40.93 1.12
C LYS A 208 -24.60 40.31 0.64
N ALA A 209 -24.73 40.15 -0.67
CA ALA A 209 -25.86 39.51 -1.32
C ALA A 209 -26.13 38.11 -0.71
N PRO A 210 -27.40 37.66 -0.67
CA PRO A 210 -27.74 36.34 -0.17
C PRO A 210 -27.00 35.26 -0.98
N SER A 211 -26.40 34.30 -0.29
CA SER A 211 -25.76 33.15 -0.92
C SER A 211 -26.84 32.12 -1.29
N GLY A 212 -27.17 32.08 -2.57
CA GLY A 212 -28.17 31.21 -3.16
C GLY A 212 -28.45 31.67 -4.60
N HIS A 213 -29.13 30.85 -5.39
CA HIS A 213 -29.63 31.31 -6.67
C HIS A 213 -30.76 32.32 -6.41
N VAL A 214 -30.52 33.59 -6.73
CA VAL A 214 -31.50 34.67 -6.55
C VAL A 214 -32.24 34.84 -7.87
N ILE A 215 -33.53 34.54 -7.85
CA ILE A 215 -34.43 34.77 -8.99
C ILE A 215 -35.13 36.10 -8.73
N PHE A 216 -35.00 37.03 -9.69
CA PHE A 216 -35.80 38.25 -9.70
C PHE A 216 -37.06 37.97 -10.52
N ALA A 217 -38.21 38.29 -9.96
CA ALA A 217 -39.50 38.25 -10.64
C ALA A 217 -40.03 39.68 -10.75
N ASP A 218 -40.61 40.03 -11.90
CA ASP A 218 -41.07 41.39 -12.16
C ASP A 218 -42.43 41.65 -11.49
N ASP A 219 -43.28 40.61 -11.41
CA ASP A 219 -44.61 40.68 -10.77
C ASP A 219 -44.81 39.65 -9.64
N LYS A 220 -45.68 39.97 -8.68
CA LYS A 220 -45.99 39.08 -7.55
C LYS A 220 -46.63 37.75 -8.02
N GLU A 221 -47.42 37.80 -9.09
CA GLU A 221 -48.05 36.63 -9.69
C GLU A 221 -47.01 35.71 -10.38
N GLU A 222 -45.96 36.28 -10.97
CA GLU A 222 -44.84 35.53 -11.55
C GLU A 222 -44.03 34.80 -10.48
N PHE A 223 -43.79 35.46 -9.34
CA PHE A 223 -43.13 34.85 -8.19
C PHE A 223 -43.92 33.66 -7.62
N GLU A 224 -45.24 33.81 -7.46
CA GLU A 224 -46.12 32.75 -6.95
C GLU A 224 -46.18 31.55 -7.92
N LYS A 225 -46.24 31.81 -9.23
CA LYS A 225 -46.23 30.77 -10.27
C LYS A 225 -44.91 29.98 -10.35
N TYR A 226 -43.78 30.66 -10.10
CA TYR A 226 -42.48 30.00 -9.99
C TYR A 226 -42.42 29.05 -8.77
N GLY A 227 -43.08 29.39 -7.67
CA GLY A 227 -43.21 28.53 -6.50
C GLY A 227 -44.12 27.31 -6.76
N GLU A 228 -45.27 27.54 -7.40
CA GLU A 228 -46.26 26.49 -7.69
C GLU A 228 -45.78 25.45 -8.71
N SER A 229 -45.09 25.88 -9.79
CA SER A 229 -44.56 24.98 -10.82
C SER A 229 -43.47 24.02 -10.33
N SER A 230 -42.77 24.37 -9.25
CA SER A 230 -41.75 23.52 -8.63
C SER A 230 -42.31 22.40 -7.74
N GLY A 231 -43.58 22.49 -7.32
CA GLY A 231 -44.20 21.56 -6.37
C GLY A 231 -45.26 20.61 -6.95
N SER A 232 -45.74 20.84 -8.18
CA SER A 232 -46.94 20.16 -8.70
C SER A 232 -46.75 19.34 -9.98
N HIS A 233 -45.55 18.82 -10.25
CA HIS A 233 -45.32 17.86 -11.33
C HIS A 233 -44.45 16.68 -10.86
N ALA A 234 -44.99 15.93 -9.90
CA ALA A 234 -44.48 14.62 -9.49
C ALA A 234 -45.61 13.57 -9.63
N GLN A 235 -46.18 13.50 -10.83
CA GLN A 235 -47.00 12.36 -11.27
C GLN A 235 -46.44 11.89 -12.60
N ASP A 236 -46.24 10.57 -12.71
CA ASP A 236 -45.86 9.82 -13.90
C ASP A 236 -46.56 10.32 -15.18
N GLU A 237 -45.91 11.21 -15.90
CA GLU A 237 -46.07 11.35 -17.34
C GLU A 237 -44.66 11.30 -17.92
N ARG A 238 -44.35 10.21 -18.63
CA ARG A 238 -43.27 10.24 -19.63
C ARG A 238 -43.58 11.41 -20.54
N VAL A 239 -42.85 12.50 -20.37
CA VAL A 239 -42.82 13.58 -21.36
C VAL A 239 -42.40 12.91 -22.65
N VAL A 240 -43.34 12.77 -23.59
CA VAL A 240 -42.99 12.58 -24.99
C VAL A 240 -42.12 13.77 -25.33
N GLU A 241 -40.82 13.54 -25.44
CA GLU A 241 -39.86 14.48 -25.99
C GLU A 241 -40.37 14.88 -27.38
N ASN A 242 -41.10 15.98 -27.42
CA ASN A 242 -41.17 16.75 -28.64
C ASN A 242 -39.82 17.45 -28.71
N ASP A 243 -38.92 16.89 -29.52
CA ASP A 243 -37.66 17.47 -29.97
C ASP A 243 -37.87 18.81 -30.68
N THR A 244 -38.36 19.83 -29.95
CA THR A 244 -38.16 21.21 -30.36
C THR A 244 -36.81 21.62 -29.80
N PRO A 245 -35.75 21.73 -30.62
CA PRO A 245 -34.47 22.23 -30.15
C PRO A 245 -34.69 23.62 -29.56
N ILE A 246 -34.52 23.73 -28.26
CA ILE A 246 -34.50 25.02 -27.57
C ILE A 246 -33.26 25.74 -28.08
N ASP A 247 -33.45 26.67 -29.00
CA ASP A 247 -32.39 27.51 -29.55
C ASP A 247 -31.93 28.49 -28.47
N LEU A 248 -30.88 28.10 -27.74
CA LEU A 248 -30.26 28.87 -26.66
C LEU A 248 -29.47 30.10 -27.19
N GLY A 249 -29.63 30.49 -28.45
CA GLY A 249 -29.10 31.75 -28.99
C GLY A 249 -27.57 31.84 -29.04
N TRP A 250 -26.88 30.69 -29.01
CA TRP A 250 -25.45 30.63 -29.23
C TRP A 250 -25.20 30.74 -30.73
N ASN A 251 -24.81 31.93 -31.19
CA ASN A 251 -24.50 32.16 -32.60
C ASN A 251 -23.43 31.17 -33.08
N GLU A 252 -23.79 30.26 -34.00
CA GLU A 252 -22.81 29.44 -34.70
C GLU A 252 -21.85 30.35 -35.48
N PRO A 253 -20.53 30.09 -35.47
CA PRO A 253 -19.60 30.85 -36.30
C PRO A 253 -19.97 30.66 -37.77
N PRO A 254 -19.96 31.71 -38.60
CA PRO A 254 -20.49 31.64 -39.95
C PRO A 254 -19.69 30.64 -40.79
N THR A 255 -20.31 29.49 -41.10
CA THR A 255 -19.76 28.53 -42.05
C THR A 255 -19.98 29.09 -43.46
N THR A 256 -18.92 29.60 -44.07
CA THR A 256 -18.96 29.99 -45.47
C THR A 256 -19.05 28.74 -46.34
N THR A 257 -20.05 28.74 -47.22
CA THR A 257 -20.25 27.92 -48.43
C THR A 257 -21.21 26.72 -48.34
N LYS A 258 -22.28 26.90 -49.10
CA LYS A 258 -23.40 25.99 -49.40
C LYS A 258 -22.94 24.57 -49.74
N LYS A 259 -23.47 23.57 -49.03
CA LYS A 259 -23.62 22.20 -49.56
C LYS A 259 -25.02 21.68 -49.29
N LYS A 260 -25.56 21.05 -50.34
CA LYS A 260 -26.92 20.55 -50.51
C LYS A 260 -27.25 19.43 -49.52
N ASN A 261 -28.54 19.38 -49.16
CA ASN A 261 -29.26 18.30 -48.50
C ASN A 261 -28.58 16.93 -48.58
N LYS A 262 -28.11 16.45 -47.43
CA LYS A 262 -27.94 15.04 -47.13
C LYS A 262 -28.64 14.83 -45.80
N GLN A 263 -29.78 14.13 -45.82
CA GLN A 263 -30.44 13.70 -44.59
C GLN A 263 -29.41 12.95 -43.75
N LYS A 264 -29.02 13.55 -42.63
CA LYS A 264 -28.22 12.88 -41.62
C LYS A 264 -29.17 11.87 -40.99
N VAL A 265 -28.93 10.59 -41.25
CA VAL A 265 -29.55 9.50 -40.50
C VAL A 265 -29.21 9.76 -39.05
N VAL A 266 -30.22 10.11 -38.26
CA VAL A 266 -30.13 10.20 -36.81
C VAL A 266 -29.92 8.77 -36.35
N GLU A 267 -28.72 8.45 -35.85
CA GLU A 267 -28.55 7.20 -35.10
C GLU A 267 -29.55 7.19 -33.94
N PRO A 268 -30.17 6.05 -33.62
CA PRO A 268 -31.09 5.99 -32.51
C PRO A 268 -30.33 6.46 -31.27
N VAL A 269 -30.84 7.53 -30.65
CA VAL A 269 -30.36 8.00 -29.35
C VAL A 269 -30.57 6.82 -28.41
N GLU A 270 -29.50 6.12 -28.05
CA GLU A 270 -29.54 5.11 -27.00
C GLU A 270 -30.16 5.80 -25.78
N GLU A 271 -31.27 5.28 -25.25
CA GLU A 271 -31.82 5.75 -23.98
C GLU A 271 -30.69 5.65 -22.96
N VAL A 272 -30.09 6.79 -22.63
CA VAL A 272 -28.97 6.83 -21.72
C VAL A 272 -29.59 6.68 -20.35
N ASP A 273 -29.40 5.53 -19.70
CA ASP A 273 -29.89 5.27 -18.35
C ASP A 273 -29.36 6.35 -17.39
N GLU A 274 -30.16 7.39 -17.17
CA GLU A 274 -29.79 8.56 -16.36
C GLU A 274 -29.46 8.13 -14.92
N GLU A 275 -30.11 7.08 -14.43
CA GLU A 275 -29.86 6.45 -13.15
C GLU A 275 -28.46 5.83 -13.08
N ALA A 276 -28.02 5.11 -14.11
CA ALA A 276 -26.68 4.51 -14.15
C ALA A 276 -25.57 5.59 -14.21
N ILE A 277 -25.82 6.71 -14.88
CA ILE A 277 -24.91 7.86 -14.87
C ILE A 277 -24.85 8.49 -13.48
N ALA A 278 -26.00 8.66 -12.81
CA ALA A 278 -26.08 9.22 -11.48
C ALA A 278 -25.38 8.33 -10.44
N GLU A 279 -25.54 7.01 -10.51
CA GLU A 279 -24.83 6.04 -9.68
C GLU A 279 -23.32 6.07 -9.95
N GLY A 280 -22.90 6.11 -11.21
CA GLY A 280 -21.50 6.27 -11.57
C GLY A 280 -20.90 7.58 -11.02
N ALA A 281 -21.65 8.68 -11.04
CA ALA A 281 -21.22 9.95 -10.46
C ALA A 281 -21.08 9.89 -8.92
N ARG A 282 -21.97 9.16 -8.23
CA ARG A 282 -21.90 8.91 -6.78
C ARG A 282 -20.68 8.06 -6.41
N GLN A 283 -20.45 6.96 -7.12
CA GLN A 283 -19.29 6.10 -6.91
C GLN A 283 -17.98 6.87 -7.10
N ASN A 284 -17.88 7.66 -8.18
CA ASN A 284 -16.72 8.53 -8.42
C ASN A 284 -16.50 9.55 -7.28
N ARG A 285 -17.57 10.08 -6.70
CA ARG A 285 -17.50 11.01 -5.56
C ARG A 285 -16.98 10.31 -4.31
N ILE A 286 -17.50 9.13 -3.99
CA ILE A 286 -17.03 8.29 -2.87
C ILE A 286 -15.55 7.98 -3.04
N GLU A 287 -15.14 7.55 -4.22
CA GLU A 287 -13.73 7.28 -4.52
C GLU A 287 -12.84 8.52 -4.28
N LEU A 288 -13.26 9.69 -4.74
CA LEU A 288 -12.53 10.95 -4.51
C LEU A 288 -12.44 11.35 -3.02
N LEU A 289 -13.51 11.13 -2.24
CA LEU A 289 -13.53 11.38 -0.80
C LEU A 289 -12.60 10.40 -0.06
N SER A 290 -12.66 9.12 -0.42
CA SER A 290 -11.81 8.06 0.14
C SER A 290 -10.32 8.38 -0.11
N LEU A 291 -9.97 8.77 -1.34
CA LEU A 291 -8.62 9.17 -1.72
C LEU A 291 -8.18 10.42 -0.96
N LEU A 292 -9.04 11.43 -0.87
CA LEU A 292 -8.74 12.65 -0.12
C LEU A 292 -8.44 12.33 1.34
N SER A 293 -9.25 11.50 2.00
CA SER A 293 -9.03 11.10 3.39
C SER A 293 -7.69 10.36 3.58
N ALA A 294 -7.35 9.46 2.66
CA ALA A 294 -6.09 8.72 2.68
C ALA A 294 -4.87 9.64 2.51
N TYR A 295 -4.92 10.61 1.60
CA TYR A 295 -3.86 11.59 1.42
C TYR A 295 -3.70 12.52 2.61
N LEU A 296 -4.80 12.93 3.25
CA LEU A 296 -4.75 13.75 4.46
C LEU A 296 -4.14 12.99 5.63
N HIS A 297 -4.55 11.73 5.84
CA HIS A 297 -3.94 10.88 6.85
C HIS A 297 -2.45 10.68 6.60
N ARG A 298 -2.05 10.40 5.35
CA ARG A 298 -0.64 10.31 4.99
C ARG A 298 0.11 11.62 5.23
N LEU A 299 -0.50 12.77 4.92
CA LEU A 299 0.09 14.09 5.13
C LEU A 299 0.35 14.36 6.61
N THR A 300 -0.58 14.01 7.51
CA THR A 300 -0.35 14.17 8.95
C THR A 300 0.77 13.26 9.46
N LEU A 301 0.86 12.02 8.97
CA LEU A 301 1.97 11.12 9.28
C LEU A 301 3.32 11.69 8.80
N LEU A 302 3.37 12.23 7.58
CA LEU A 302 4.57 12.85 7.03
C LEU A 302 4.97 14.11 7.81
N ARG A 303 4.01 14.95 8.21
CA ARG A 303 4.26 16.12 9.08
C ARG A 303 4.78 15.71 10.46
N LYS A 304 4.22 14.65 11.05
CA LYS A 304 4.74 14.05 12.29
C LYS A 304 6.17 13.52 12.11
N ALA A 305 6.47 12.90 10.98
CA ALA A 305 7.80 12.43 10.63
C ALA A 305 8.79 13.60 10.42
N GLU A 306 8.37 14.66 9.74
CA GLU A 306 9.14 15.90 9.55
C GLU A 306 9.53 16.51 10.89
N SER A 307 8.56 16.73 11.79
CA SER A 307 8.84 17.26 13.14
C SER A 307 9.82 16.37 13.93
N LYS A 308 9.66 15.04 13.86
CA LYS A 308 10.61 14.10 14.48
C LYS A 308 12.01 14.20 13.86
N LEU A 309 12.13 14.26 12.54
CA LEU A 309 13.42 14.41 11.88
C LEU A 309 14.07 15.75 12.20
N GLU A 310 13.30 16.84 12.24
CA GLU A 310 13.79 18.16 12.60
C GLU A 310 14.28 18.23 14.05
N THR A 311 13.55 17.61 14.99
CA THR A 311 13.99 17.51 16.39
C THR A 311 15.26 16.67 16.51
N THR A 312 15.37 15.55 15.78
CA THR A 312 16.60 14.73 15.77
C THR A 312 17.78 15.47 15.17
N LYS A 313 17.56 16.20 14.06
CA LYS A 313 18.59 17.03 13.40
C LYS A 313 19.06 18.15 14.32
N SER A 314 18.13 18.79 15.03
CA SER A 314 18.44 19.80 16.03
C SER A 314 19.27 19.21 17.17
N LEU A 315 18.90 18.03 17.68
CA LEU A 315 19.62 17.32 18.75
C LEU A 315 21.06 16.95 18.35
N MET A 316 21.26 16.57 17.08
CA MET A 316 22.59 16.31 16.52
C MET A 316 23.37 17.59 16.21
N GLY A 317 22.75 18.77 16.35
CA GLY A 317 23.37 20.07 16.20
C GLY A 317 24.32 20.41 17.34
N LYS A 318 24.93 21.60 17.26
CA LYS A 318 25.81 22.12 18.31
C LYS A 318 24.97 22.81 19.39
N GLY A 319 25.31 22.58 20.66
CA GLY A 319 24.70 23.23 21.81
C GLY A 319 24.45 22.24 22.95
N GLN A 320 24.23 22.75 24.15
CA GLN A 320 23.85 21.92 25.30
C GLN A 320 22.33 21.81 25.37
N ALA A 321 21.81 20.58 25.28
CA ALA A 321 20.38 20.29 25.43
C ALA A 321 20.16 19.41 26.66
N ARG A 322 19.12 19.73 27.44
CA ARG A 322 18.67 18.91 28.58
C ARG A 322 17.31 18.30 28.26
N LYS A 323 17.16 16.99 28.47
CA LYS A 323 15.84 16.34 28.44
C LYS A 323 15.00 16.90 29.58
N VAL A 324 13.87 17.52 29.25
CA VAL A 324 12.89 17.94 30.26
C VAL A 324 12.02 16.73 30.57
N ARG A 325 11.90 16.39 31.86
CA ARG A 325 10.99 15.34 32.35
C ARG A 325 9.64 15.98 32.66
N ASP A 326 9.01 16.62 31.69
CA ASP A 326 7.63 17.07 31.91
C ASP A 326 6.70 15.90 31.62
N THR A 327 5.95 15.54 32.66
CA THR A 327 5.27 14.28 32.91
C THR A 327 3.90 14.24 32.25
N GLN A 328 3.85 13.94 30.96
CA GLN A 328 2.60 13.49 30.34
C GLN A 328 2.90 12.17 29.63
N PHE A 329 2.54 11.09 30.32
CA PHE A 329 2.43 9.79 29.69
C PHE A 329 1.21 9.86 28.78
N VAL A 330 1.42 9.63 27.49
CA VAL A 330 0.35 9.45 26.52
C VAL A 330 0.22 7.95 26.30
N ASP A 331 -0.97 7.41 26.53
CA ASP A 331 -1.26 6.01 26.21
C ASP A 331 -1.18 5.81 24.69
N ASP A 332 -0.45 4.78 24.24
CA ASP A 332 -0.32 4.46 22.82
C ASP A 332 -1.51 3.62 22.36
N ASP A 333 -2.55 4.29 21.82
CA ASP A 333 -3.79 3.67 21.36
C ASP A 333 -3.58 2.67 20.20
N SER A 334 -2.41 2.64 19.57
CA SER A 334 -2.07 1.70 18.51
C SER A 334 -1.67 0.31 19.03
N GLN A 335 -1.33 0.17 20.32
CA GLN A 335 -0.84 -1.09 20.88
C GLN A 335 -1.95 -1.80 21.66
N PRO A 336 -2.06 -3.13 21.56
CA PRO A 336 -3.04 -3.88 22.35
C PRO A 336 -2.72 -3.76 23.85
N GLU A 337 -3.78 -3.75 24.66
CA GLU A 337 -3.67 -3.75 26.12
C GLU A 337 -2.96 -5.03 26.60
N ASN A 338 -2.11 -4.89 27.62
CA ASN A 338 -1.47 -6.05 28.24
C ASN A 338 -2.50 -6.88 29.01
N LYS A 339 -2.12 -8.08 29.49
CA LYS A 339 -3.00 -8.97 30.28
C LYS A 339 -3.62 -8.33 31.53
N ASN A 340 -3.05 -7.23 32.02
CA ASN A 340 -3.53 -6.47 33.17
C ASN A 340 -4.49 -5.31 32.78
N GLY A 341 -4.85 -5.15 31.51
CA GLY A 341 -5.67 -4.03 31.01
C GLY A 341 -4.92 -2.69 30.90
N GLU A 342 -3.61 -2.68 31.15
CA GLU A 342 -2.79 -1.47 31.05
C GLU A 342 -2.27 -1.27 29.63
N ARG A 343 -2.52 -0.07 29.07
CA ARG A 343 -1.95 0.38 27.81
C ARG A 343 -0.49 0.78 27.97
N LYS A 344 0.26 0.67 26.87
CA LYS A 344 1.66 1.09 26.85
C LYS A 344 1.74 2.61 26.91
N ARG A 345 2.19 3.13 28.04
CA ARG A 345 2.44 4.56 28.26
C ARG A 345 3.73 5.00 27.59
N LEU A 346 3.65 6.06 26.77
CA LEU A 346 4.81 6.71 26.17
C LEU A 346 5.02 8.08 26.81
N GLU A 347 6.22 8.33 27.34
CA GLU A 347 6.61 9.67 27.76
C GLU A 347 6.86 10.55 26.52
N GLY A 348 6.18 11.70 26.47
CA GLY A 348 6.56 12.78 25.56
C GLY A 348 8.00 13.23 25.83
N LYS A 349 8.93 12.99 24.89
CA LYS A 349 10.33 13.42 25.03
C LYS A 349 10.45 14.88 24.58
N MET A 350 10.65 15.79 25.53
CA MET A 350 10.94 17.19 25.25
C MET A 350 12.40 17.54 25.57
N TRP A 351 13.00 18.40 24.76
CA TRP A 351 14.38 18.86 24.92
C TRP A 351 14.41 20.37 25.04
N LYS A 352 15.05 20.88 26.10
CA LYS A 352 15.28 22.31 26.32
C LYS A 352 16.75 22.62 26.07
N TRP A 353 17.01 23.55 25.17
CA TRP A 353 18.35 24.04 24.89
C TRP A 353 18.77 25.07 25.93
N LYS A 354 20.04 25.05 26.31
CA LYS A 354 20.63 26.06 27.18
C LYS A 354 20.53 27.42 26.49
N LEU A 355 20.17 28.46 27.25
CA LEU A 355 20.10 29.83 26.74
C LEU A 355 21.51 30.36 26.50
N GLU A 356 22.06 30.06 25.33
CA GLU A 356 23.38 30.52 24.87
C GLU A 356 23.25 31.06 23.45
N ARG A 357 23.82 32.23 23.19
CA ARG A 357 23.91 32.74 21.82
C ARG A 357 24.97 31.93 21.09
N ARG A 358 24.64 31.41 19.91
CA ARG A 358 25.63 30.78 19.02
C ARG A 358 26.65 31.85 18.63
N ARG A 359 27.92 31.57 18.92
CA ARG A 359 29.04 32.44 18.51
C ARG A 359 29.16 32.48 17.00
#